data_AF-A0A0D6N5R1-F1
#
_entry.id   AF-A0A0D6N5R1-F1
#
_cell.length_a   1.000
_cell.length_b   1.000
_cell.length_c   1.000
_cell.angle_alpha   90.00
_cell.angle_beta   90.00
_cell.angle_gamma   90.00
#
_symmetry.space_group_name_H-M   'P 1'
#
loop_
_entity.id
_entity.type
_entity.pdbx_description
1 polymer ?
#
loop_
_entity_poly.entity_id
_entity_poly.type
_entity_poly.pdbx_seq_one_letter_code
_entity_poly.pdbx_strand_id
1 'polypeptide(L)'
;MGQADRAYLASKGFSTILEHGADFIAHRLAPAHPVKDGRQTPWKGHPVFVAQHATGTCCRSCLEKWHGFGKGQALSAQQQTYVLAVIAEWLHREEKRL
;
A
#
# COMPACT_ATOMS: atom_id res chain seq x y z
N MET A 1 -5.93 -3.23 -11.83
CA MET A 1 -6.66 -3.84 -10.69
C MET A 1 -7.78 -4.74 -11.21
N GLY A 2 -8.03 -5.90 -10.57
CA GLY A 2 -9.02 -6.89 -11.03
C GLY A 2 -10.48 -6.51 -10.73
N GLN A 3 -11.43 -7.21 -11.34
CA GLN A 3 -12.86 -6.92 -11.19
C GLN A 3 -13.34 -7.04 -9.73
N ALA A 4 -12.89 -8.08 -9.00
CA ALA A 4 -13.25 -8.26 -7.59
C ALA A 4 -12.74 -7.11 -6.70
N ASP A 5 -11.51 -6.64 -6.93
CA ASP A 5 -10.95 -5.50 -6.19
C ASP A 5 -11.69 -4.19 -6.51
N ARG A 6 -12.10 -4.00 -7.78
CA ARG A 6 -12.95 -2.86 -8.19
C ARG A 6 -14.32 -2.89 -7.52
N ALA A 7 -14.96 -4.05 -7.52
CA ALA A 7 -16.25 -4.23 -6.84
C ALA A 7 -16.13 -3.98 -5.33
N TYR A 8 -15.04 -4.46 -4.71
CA TYR A 8 -14.76 -4.21 -3.30
C TYR A 8 -14.56 -2.72 -3.02
N LEU A 9 -13.72 -2.03 -3.81
CA LEU A 9 -13.52 -0.58 -3.74
C LEU A 9 -14.84 0.19 -3.85
N ALA A 10 -15.66 -0.12 -4.87
CA ALA A 10 -16.96 0.51 -5.06
C ALA A 10 -17.92 0.26 -3.89
N SER A 11 -17.91 -0.95 -3.31
CA SER A 11 -18.79 -1.32 -2.20
C SER A 11 -18.42 -0.65 -0.87
N LYS A 12 -17.13 -0.39 -0.62
CA LYS A 12 -16.62 0.19 0.64
C LYS A 12 -16.45 1.69 0.57
N GLY A 13 -16.25 2.24 -0.61
CA GLY A 13 -15.90 3.63 -0.83
C GLY A 13 -14.43 3.93 -0.56
N PHE A 14 -13.95 5.02 -1.17
CA PHE A 14 -12.53 5.36 -1.17
C PHE A 14 -11.97 5.67 0.22
N SER A 15 -12.71 6.39 1.08
CA SER A 15 -12.29 6.73 2.45
C SER A 15 -11.94 5.48 3.26
N THR A 16 -12.88 4.52 3.31
CA THR A 16 -12.70 3.25 4.02
C THR A 16 -11.49 2.47 3.50
N ILE A 17 -11.26 2.46 2.19
CA ILE A 17 -10.10 1.77 1.60
C ILE A 17 -8.78 2.45 1.98
N LEU A 18 -8.75 3.77 2.10
CA LEU A 18 -7.57 4.49 2.57
C LEU A 18 -7.32 4.29 4.06
N GLU A 19 -8.36 4.19 4.89
CA GLU A 19 -8.23 3.82 6.31
C GLU A 19 -7.57 2.45 6.46
N HIS A 20 -8.06 1.43 5.73
CA HIS A 20 -7.41 0.12 5.69
C HIS A 20 -5.95 0.22 5.20
N GLY A 21 -5.69 1.09 4.22
CA GLY A 21 -4.34 1.33 3.71
C GLY A 21 -3.40 1.89 4.76
N ALA A 22 -3.86 2.89 5.53
CA ALA A 22 -3.12 3.45 6.64
C ALA A 22 -2.78 2.38 7.69
N ASP A 23 -3.76 1.55 8.06
CA ASP A 23 -3.56 0.46 9.00
C ASP A 23 -2.55 -0.57 8.50
N PHE A 24 -2.62 -0.95 7.21
CA PHE A 24 -1.65 -1.87 6.63
C PHE A 24 -0.24 -1.29 6.64
N ILE A 25 -0.08 0.01 6.33
CA ILE A 25 1.23 0.67 6.37
C ILE A 25 1.76 0.66 7.80
N ALA A 26 0.97 1.13 8.76
CA ALA A 26 1.38 1.24 10.16
C ALA A 26 1.81 -0.10 10.76
N HIS A 27 1.10 -1.18 10.47
CA HIS A 27 1.36 -2.48 11.09
C HIS A 27 2.33 -3.37 10.29
N ARG A 28 2.42 -3.20 8.96
CA ARG A 28 3.14 -4.15 8.09
C ARG A 28 4.37 -3.55 7.40
N LEU A 29 4.52 -2.23 7.36
CA LEU A 29 5.63 -1.56 6.66
C LEU A 29 6.40 -0.57 7.54
N ALA A 30 5.69 0.11 8.44
CA ALA A 30 6.26 1.15 9.28
C ALA A 30 7.31 0.65 10.27
N PRO A 31 7.22 -0.55 10.89
CA PRO A 31 8.28 -1.02 11.78
C PRO A 31 9.63 -1.11 11.08
N ALA A 32 10.72 -0.91 11.82
CA ALA A 32 12.09 -1.06 11.30
C ALA A 32 12.37 -2.47 10.77
N HIS A 33 11.74 -3.48 11.39
CA HIS A 33 11.84 -4.89 11.04
C HIS A 33 10.43 -5.52 10.99
N PRO A 34 9.67 -5.29 9.90
CA PRO A 34 8.32 -5.82 9.79
C PRO A 34 8.32 -7.35 9.66
N VAL A 35 7.27 -7.98 10.19
CA VAL A 35 7.13 -9.44 10.17
C VAL A 35 7.00 -9.93 8.73
N LYS A 36 7.84 -10.91 8.36
CA LYS A 36 7.90 -11.50 7.01
C LYS A 36 8.18 -10.45 5.92
N ASP A 37 9.16 -9.58 6.13
CA ASP A 37 9.57 -8.62 5.09
C ASP A 37 9.87 -9.30 3.74
N GLY A 38 9.42 -8.67 2.66
CA GLY A 38 9.33 -9.24 1.31
C GLY A 38 8.08 -10.08 1.04
N ARG A 39 7.33 -10.46 2.08
CA ARG A 39 6.09 -11.28 1.99
C ARG A 39 4.95 -10.78 2.90
N GLN A 40 5.04 -9.58 3.46
CA GLN A 40 4.05 -9.06 4.44
C GLN A 40 2.70 -8.68 3.84
N THR A 41 2.65 -8.39 2.54
CA THR A 41 1.44 -7.98 1.82
C THR A 41 1.06 -9.07 0.81
N PRO A 42 -0.15 -9.65 0.90
CA PRO A 42 -0.67 -10.55 -0.12
C PRO A 42 -0.67 -9.92 -1.52
N TRP A 43 -0.80 -10.72 -2.58
CA TRP A 43 -0.91 -10.19 -3.96
C TRP A 43 -2.34 -9.82 -4.37
N LYS A 44 -3.34 -10.36 -3.67
CA LYS A 44 -4.77 -10.27 -3.99
C LYS A 44 -5.61 -10.20 -2.71
N GLY A 45 -6.90 -9.91 -2.86
CA GLY A 45 -7.88 -9.94 -1.76
C GLY A 45 -8.11 -8.58 -1.10
N HIS A 46 -7.43 -7.53 -1.56
CA HIS A 46 -7.72 -6.15 -1.22
C HIS A 46 -7.13 -5.20 -2.27
N PRO A 47 -7.84 -4.14 -2.71
CA PRO A 47 -7.33 -3.19 -3.70
C PRO A 47 -5.99 -2.54 -3.29
N VAL A 48 -5.82 -2.22 -2.00
CA VAL A 48 -4.54 -1.69 -1.46
C VAL A 48 -3.36 -2.62 -1.71
N PHE A 49 -3.54 -3.94 -1.60
CA PHE A 49 -2.43 -4.88 -1.82
C PHE A 49 -1.97 -4.86 -3.27
N VAL A 50 -2.91 -4.81 -4.21
CA VAL A 50 -2.58 -4.69 -5.64
C VAL A 50 -1.86 -3.38 -5.90
N ALA A 51 -2.34 -2.27 -5.33
CA ALA A 51 -1.70 -0.96 -5.43
C ALA A 51 -0.28 -0.98 -4.88
N GLN A 52 -0.06 -1.57 -3.69
CA GLN A 52 1.26 -1.67 -3.07
C GLN A 52 2.28 -2.38 -3.96
N HIS A 53 1.89 -3.47 -4.61
CA HIS A 53 2.77 -4.17 -5.55
C HIS A 53 3.01 -3.35 -6.81
N ALA A 54 1.97 -2.70 -7.34
CA ALA A 54 2.08 -1.87 -8.54
C ALA A 54 2.96 -0.62 -8.32
N THR A 55 3.00 -0.09 -7.11
CA THR A 55 3.75 1.13 -6.77
C THR A 55 5.08 0.86 -6.08
N GLY A 56 5.45 -0.40 -5.83
CA GLY A 56 6.70 -0.70 -5.11
C GLY A 56 6.67 -0.32 -3.63
N THR A 57 5.50 -0.37 -3.00
CA THR A 57 5.31 -0.11 -1.56
C THR A 57 4.93 -1.36 -0.77
N CYS A 58 5.12 -2.55 -1.33
CA CYS A 58 4.75 -3.84 -0.70
C CYS A 58 5.76 -4.38 0.34
N CYS A 59 7.00 -3.89 0.32
CA CYS A 59 8.02 -4.30 1.28
C CYS A 59 9.12 -3.27 1.50
N ARG A 60 9.97 -3.47 2.51
CA ARG A 60 11.08 -2.54 2.76
C ARG A 60 12.09 -2.52 1.63
N SER A 61 12.33 -3.66 0.98
CA SER A 61 13.19 -3.72 -0.22
C SER A 61 12.65 -2.90 -1.38
N CYS A 62 11.34 -2.89 -1.58
CA CYS A 62 10.73 -2.07 -2.61
C CYS A 62 10.72 -0.59 -2.21
N LEU A 63 10.40 -0.26 -0.95
CA LEU A 63 10.46 1.12 -0.44
C LEU A 63 11.86 1.72 -0.53
N GLU A 64 12.89 0.95 -0.19
CA GLU A 64 14.29 1.35 -0.33
C GLU A 64 14.64 1.60 -1.80
N LYS A 65 14.33 0.63 -2.68
CA LYS A 65 14.67 0.69 -4.10
C LYS A 65 13.96 1.83 -4.85
N TRP A 66 12.67 2.03 -4.60
CA TRP A 66 11.82 2.89 -5.43
C TRP A 66 11.51 4.25 -4.78
N HIS A 67 11.59 4.35 -3.46
CA HIS A 67 11.22 5.56 -2.71
C HIS A 67 12.36 6.09 -1.83
N GLY A 68 13.51 5.41 -1.78
CA GLY A 68 14.67 5.83 -0.99
C GLY A 68 14.50 5.68 0.52
N PHE A 69 13.49 4.93 0.97
CA PHE A 69 13.26 4.72 2.41
C PHE A 69 14.06 3.51 2.89
N GLY A 70 15.26 3.78 3.40
CA GLY A 70 16.23 2.76 3.83
C GLY A 70 15.68 1.75 4.84
N LYS A 71 16.15 0.51 4.75
CA LYS A 71 15.81 -0.56 5.71
C LYS A 71 16.37 -0.32 7.10
N GLY A 72 15.83 -1.08 8.06
CA GLY A 72 16.30 -1.06 9.46
C GLY A 72 15.91 0.19 10.24
N GLN A 73 15.14 1.08 9.62
CA GLN A 73 14.58 2.28 10.26
C GLN A 73 13.06 2.28 10.11
N ALA A 74 12.38 2.64 11.20
CA ALA A 74 10.94 2.79 11.16
C ALA A 74 10.55 3.92 10.19
N LEU A 75 9.44 3.76 9.48
CA LEU A 75 8.91 4.85 8.67
C LEU A 75 8.42 5.97 9.59
N SER A 76 8.87 7.20 9.33
CA SER A 76 8.29 8.38 9.97
C SER A 76 6.82 8.54 9.59
N ALA A 77 6.07 9.31 10.37
CA ALA A 77 4.68 9.63 10.03
C ALA A 77 4.57 10.23 8.62
N GLN A 78 5.48 11.12 8.24
CA GLN A 78 5.53 11.72 6.91
C GLN A 78 5.78 10.69 5.80
N GLN A 79 6.67 9.72 6.03
CA GLN A 79 6.91 8.64 5.08
C GLN A 79 5.68 7.73 4.93
N GLN A 80 4.98 7.44 6.03
CA GLN A 80 3.73 6.67 5.98
C GLN A 80 2.64 7.41 5.20
N THR A 81 2.46 8.72 5.45
CA THR A 81 1.54 9.57 4.69
C THR A 81 1.90 9.59 3.20
N TYR A 82 3.18 9.70 2.87
CA TYR A 82 3.64 9.63 1.47
C TYR A 82 3.28 8.28 0.83
N VAL A 83 3.55 7.15 1.50
CA VAL A 83 3.22 5.82 0.97
C VAL A 83 1.70 5.69 0.73
N LEU A 84 0.88 6.18 1.67
CA LEU A 84 -0.57 6.16 1.52
C LEU A 84 -1.02 7.01 0.32
N ALA A 85 -0.43 8.20 0.12
CA ALA A 85 -0.75 9.06 -1.00
C ALA A 85 -0.39 8.42 -2.36
N VAL A 86 0.74 7.72 -2.45
CA VAL A 86 1.14 6.98 -3.65
C VAL A 86 0.13 5.87 -3.97
N ILE A 87 -0.29 5.11 -2.96
CA ILE A 87 -1.32 4.07 -3.10
C ILE A 87 -2.66 4.68 -3.55
N ALA A 88 -3.08 5.77 -2.91
CA ALA A 88 -4.33 6.46 -3.23
C ALA A 88 -4.34 6.94 -4.69
N GLU A 89 -3.27 7.59 -5.13
CA GLU A 89 -3.16 8.08 -6.51
C GLU A 89 -3.23 6.94 -7.53
N TRP A 90 -2.58 5.80 -7.26
CA TRP A 90 -2.67 4.65 -8.15
C TRP A 90 -4.09 4.08 -8.21
N LEU A 91 -4.76 3.93 -7.06
CA LEU A 91 -6.15 3.44 -6.99
C LEU A 91 -7.11 4.35 -7.76
N HIS A 92 -6.98 5.67 -7.62
CA HIS A 92 -7.79 6.66 -8.33
C HIS A 92 -7.61 6.56 -9.86
N ARG A 93 -6.37 6.40 -10.32
CA ARG A 93 -6.09 6.19 -11.75
C ARG A 93 -6.70 4.91 -12.27
N GLU A 94 -6.60 3.82 -11.50
CA GLU A 94 -7.14 2.53 -11.90
C GLU A 94 -8.66 2.52 -11.92
N GLU A 95 -9.31 3.20 -10.98
CA GLU A 95 -10.77 3.40 -10.96
C GLU A 95 -11.25 4.11 -12.24
N LYS A 96 -10.54 5.15 -12.69
CA LYS A 96 -10.87 5.94 -13.88
C LYS A 96 -10.60 5.28 -15.23
N ARG A 97 -9.81 4.19 -15.27
CA ARG A 97 -9.42 3.48 -16.50
C ARG A 97 -10.54 2.56 -17.03
N LEU A 98 -11.78 3.02 -17.01
CA LEU A 98 -12.93 2.35 -17.61
C LEU A 98 -12.91 2.52 -19.14
#